data_AF-A0A7S1ECQ2-F1
#
_entry.id   AF-A0A7S1ECQ2-F1
#
_cell.length_a   1.000
_cell.length_b   1.000
_cell.length_c   1.000
_cell.angle_alpha   90.00
_cell.angle_beta   90.00
_cell.angle_gamma   90.00
#
_symmetry.space_group_name_H-M   'P 1'
#
loop_
_entity.id
_entity.type
_entity.pdbx_description
1 polymer ?
#
loop_
_entity_poly.entity_id
_entity_poly.type
_entity_poly.pdbx_seq_one_letter_code
_entity_poly.pdbx_strand_id
1 'polypeptide(L)'
;DIGADAAVTFEMAQPGSSALNRIYSADPSQIFGKLKATNGGEILLYNRNGILFGKNAQVDVGSLVATTLAPKNADYINGFVSNITGANPALSIANEKDDPILAGSAGSAYSGSFVRVDTGTQITTAEGGRIQLYAKRVENAGALTAPGGQVVLGGGAEVFYKLPTAEALYAS
;
A
#
# COMPACT_ATOMS: atom_id res chain seq x y z
N ASP A 1 5.82 7.11 -12.06
CA ASP A 1 6.19 5.85 -12.73
C ASP A 1 7.66 5.53 -12.51
N ILE A 2 8.05 4.28 -12.73
CA ILE A 2 9.43 3.81 -12.78
C ILE A 2 9.57 2.94 -14.04
N GLY A 3 10.22 3.46 -15.08
CA GLY A 3 10.46 2.72 -16.33
C GLY A 3 11.33 1.47 -16.12
N ALA A 4 11.34 0.54 -17.09
CA ALA A 4 12.00 -0.77 -16.95
C ALA A 4 13.51 -0.67 -16.62
N ASP A 5 14.21 0.30 -17.20
CA ASP A 5 15.63 0.55 -16.95
C ASP A 5 15.89 1.60 -15.86
N ALA A 6 14.83 2.08 -15.20
CA ALA A 6 14.91 3.08 -14.15
C ALA A 6 14.91 2.45 -12.75
N ALA A 7 15.47 3.21 -11.80
CA ALA A 7 15.45 2.87 -10.40
C ALA A 7 15.10 4.10 -9.56
N VAL A 8 14.32 3.89 -8.51
CA VAL A 8 14.08 4.86 -7.44
C VAL A 8 14.51 4.23 -6.13
N THR A 9 15.39 4.92 -5.40
CA THR A 9 15.79 4.53 -4.05
C THR A 9 15.37 5.62 -3.08
N PHE A 10 14.61 5.24 -2.06
CA PHE A 10 14.32 6.07 -0.90
C PHE A 10 15.43 5.90 0.13
N GLU A 11 16.22 6.96 0.32
CA GLU A 11 17.25 6.99 1.36
C GLU A 11 16.63 7.40 2.69
N MET A 12 16.38 6.41 3.56
CA MET A 12 15.72 6.65 4.85
C MET A 12 16.74 7.07 5.90
N ALA A 13 16.51 8.21 6.55
CA ALA A 13 17.45 8.73 7.55
C ALA A 13 17.60 7.81 8.79
N GLN A 14 16.54 7.12 9.19
CA GLN A 14 16.53 6.24 10.37
C GLN A 14 15.84 4.91 10.07
N PRO A 15 16.24 3.81 10.73
CA PRO A 15 15.52 2.54 10.66
C PRO A 15 14.04 2.69 11.05
N GLY A 16 13.16 2.03 10.31
CA GLY A 16 11.71 2.08 10.56
C GLY A 16 11.02 3.36 10.10
N SER A 17 11.71 4.24 9.37
CA SER A 17 11.08 5.41 8.72
C SER A 17 10.10 4.98 7.63
N SER A 18 9.10 5.82 7.36
CA SER A 18 8.12 5.60 6.30
C SER A 18 8.05 6.78 5.33
N ALA A 19 7.71 6.49 4.07
CA ALA A 19 7.40 7.50 3.06
C ALA A 19 6.01 7.27 2.44
N LEU A 20 5.14 8.27 2.57
CA LEU A 20 3.84 8.33 1.92
C LEU A 20 3.95 9.05 0.57
N ASN A 21 3.70 8.32 -0.51
CA ASN A 21 3.64 8.83 -1.86
C ASN A 21 2.18 8.89 -2.30
N ARG A 22 1.67 10.11 -2.50
CA ARG A 22 0.34 10.33 -3.10
C ARG A 22 0.48 10.75 -4.55
N ILE A 23 -0.16 10.01 -5.46
CA ILE A 23 -0.11 10.26 -6.89
C ILE A 23 -1.47 10.82 -7.32
N TYR A 24 -1.44 12.06 -7.84
CA TYR A 24 -2.64 12.80 -8.28
C TYR A 24 -2.87 12.74 -9.80
N SER A 25 -2.03 12.02 -10.54
CA SER A 25 -2.25 11.77 -11.97
C SER A 25 -3.63 11.15 -12.20
N ALA A 26 -4.20 11.34 -13.39
CA ALA A 26 -5.39 10.60 -13.81
C ALA A 26 -5.07 9.14 -14.16
N ASP A 27 -3.79 8.83 -14.41
CA ASP A 27 -3.34 7.50 -14.82
C ASP A 27 -2.93 6.62 -13.63
N PRO A 28 -3.05 5.28 -13.75
CA PRO A 28 -2.44 4.34 -12.82
C PRO A 28 -0.93 4.53 -12.75
N SER A 29 -0.34 4.27 -11.57
CA SER A 29 1.11 4.23 -11.42
C SER A 29 1.68 3.00 -12.09
N GLN A 30 2.70 3.17 -12.92
CA GLN A 30 3.35 2.07 -13.62
C GLN A 30 4.78 1.89 -13.10
N ILE A 31 5.06 0.73 -12.54
CA ILE A 31 6.36 0.36 -11.97
C ILE A 31 6.85 -0.86 -12.74
N PHE A 32 7.77 -0.63 -13.67
CA PHE A 32 8.44 -1.66 -14.46
C PHE A 32 9.88 -1.88 -14.02
N GLY A 33 10.49 -0.86 -13.40
CA GLY A 33 11.87 -0.88 -12.95
C GLY A 33 12.01 -1.28 -11.48
N LYS A 34 12.98 -0.63 -10.81
CA LYS A 34 13.39 -0.96 -9.45
C LYS A 34 12.89 0.09 -8.44
N LEU A 35 12.26 -0.36 -7.36
CA LEU A 35 11.90 0.47 -6.21
C LEU A 35 12.62 -0.07 -4.98
N LYS A 36 13.39 0.78 -4.30
CA LYS A 36 14.15 0.42 -3.11
C LYS A 36 13.94 1.39 -1.95
N ALA A 37 14.11 0.91 -0.73
CA ALA A 37 14.22 1.75 0.47
C ALA A 37 15.34 1.26 1.38
N THR A 38 16.23 2.15 1.81
CA THR A 38 17.30 1.81 2.75
C THR A 38 16.77 1.73 4.19
N ASN A 39 17.56 1.15 5.10
CA ASN A 39 17.26 1.05 6.53
C ASN A 39 15.90 0.40 6.87
N GLY A 40 15.43 -0.54 6.07
CA GLY A 40 14.13 -1.18 6.29
C GLY A 40 12.97 -0.20 6.19
N GLY A 41 13.09 0.81 5.33
CA GLY A 41 12.06 1.83 5.12
C GLY A 41 10.73 1.27 4.62
N GLU A 42 9.64 1.80 5.16
CA GLU A 42 8.29 1.54 4.64
C GLU A 42 7.95 2.49 3.51
N ILE A 43 7.35 1.94 2.44
CA ILE A 43 6.83 2.72 1.32
C ILE A 43 5.31 2.54 1.25
N LEU A 44 4.58 3.65 1.40
CA LEU A 44 3.14 3.72 1.15
C LEU A 44 2.92 4.38 -0.22
N LEU A 45 2.37 3.64 -1.18
CA LEU A 45 1.99 4.14 -2.50
C LEU A 45 0.47 4.25 -2.58
N TYR A 46 -0.02 5.48 -2.76
CA TYR A 46 -1.43 5.76 -2.97
C TYR A 46 -1.67 6.34 -4.37
N ASN A 47 -2.43 5.61 -5.18
CA ASN A 47 -2.97 6.12 -6.45
C ASN A 47 -4.39 5.58 -6.65
N ARG A 48 -5.38 6.48 -6.63
CA ARG A 48 -6.81 6.13 -6.76
C ARG A 48 -7.17 5.42 -8.06
N ASN A 49 -6.41 5.67 -9.14
CA ASN A 49 -6.71 5.14 -10.47
C ASN A 49 -6.14 3.73 -10.65
N GLY A 50 -5.10 3.39 -9.89
CA GLY A 50 -4.52 2.06 -9.85
C GLY A 50 -3.00 2.05 -9.74
N ILE A 51 -2.46 0.86 -9.50
CA ILE A 51 -1.02 0.61 -9.41
C ILE A 51 -0.72 -0.69 -10.17
N LEU A 52 0.19 -0.60 -11.13
CA LEU A 52 0.69 -1.71 -11.90
C LEU A 52 2.18 -1.93 -11.58
N PHE A 53 2.50 -3.10 -11.03
CA PHE A 53 3.86 -3.62 -11.00
C PHE A 53 4.05 -4.55 -12.20
N GLY A 54 4.56 -3.98 -13.30
CA GLY A 54 4.67 -4.66 -14.58
C GLY A 54 5.83 -5.65 -14.64
N LYS A 55 5.86 -6.44 -15.73
CA LYS A 55 6.79 -7.56 -15.91
C LYS A 55 8.23 -7.22 -15.52
N ASN A 56 8.83 -8.09 -14.71
CA ASN A 56 10.20 -8.00 -14.19
C ASN A 56 10.49 -6.84 -13.23
N ALA A 57 9.48 -6.10 -12.77
CA ALA A 57 9.66 -5.10 -11.74
C ALA A 57 10.24 -5.71 -10.46
N GLN A 58 11.10 -4.95 -9.78
CA GLN A 58 11.75 -5.38 -8.54
C GLN A 58 11.47 -4.36 -7.45
N VAL A 59 10.80 -4.79 -6.40
CA VAL A 59 10.53 -3.96 -5.23
C VAL A 59 11.22 -4.60 -4.02
N ASP A 60 12.11 -3.84 -3.38
CA ASP A 60 12.93 -4.29 -2.25
C ASP A 60 12.92 -3.20 -1.16
N VAL A 61 12.05 -3.36 -0.17
CA VAL A 61 11.74 -2.34 0.85
C VAL A 61 11.59 -2.98 2.22
N GLY A 62 11.54 -2.22 3.31
CA GLY A 62 11.24 -2.79 4.62
C GLY A 62 9.78 -3.22 4.77
N SER A 63 8.86 -2.44 4.20
CA SER A 63 7.44 -2.76 4.11
C SER A 63 6.82 -2.01 2.94
N LEU A 64 5.79 -2.59 2.33
CA LEU A 64 5.06 -2.01 1.23
C LEU A 64 3.57 -1.98 1.54
N VAL A 65 2.96 -0.81 1.37
CA VAL A 65 1.51 -0.67 1.25
C VAL A 65 1.22 -0.02 -0.10
N ALA A 66 0.62 -0.75 -1.03
CA ALA A 66 0.21 -0.24 -2.33
C ALA A 66 -1.32 -0.25 -2.40
N THR A 67 -1.94 0.94 -2.50
CA THR A 67 -3.37 1.08 -2.32
C THR A 67 -4.00 2.08 -3.27
N THR A 68 -5.25 1.80 -3.67
CA THR A 68 -6.13 2.79 -4.33
C THR A 68 -7.13 3.42 -3.36
N LEU A 69 -7.07 3.05 -2.08
CA LEU A 69 -7.90 3.56 -1.00
C LEU A 69 -7.10 4.60 -0.20
N ALA A 70 -7.69 5.77 0.03
CA ALA A 70 -6.95 6.92 0.57
C ALA A 70 -6.61 6.73 2.07
N PRO A 71 -5.34 6.94 2.47
CA PRO A 71 -4.96 7.09 3.87
C PRO A 71 -5.21 8.53 4.35
N LYS A 72 -5.68 8.68 5.59
CA LYS A 72 -5.74 10.00 6.24
C LYS A 72 -4.33 10.47 6.63
N ASN A 73 -4.08 11.78 6.52
CA ASN A 73 -2.84 12.39 6.99
C ASN A 73 -2.58 12.12 8.48
N ALA A 74 -3.60 12.36 9.31
CA ALA A 74 -3.49 12.17 10.76
C ALA A 74 -3.13 10.72 11.09
N ASP A 75 -3.74 9.75 10.41
CA ASP A 75 -3.45 8.34 10.66
C ASP A 75 -2.05 7.95 10.22
N TYR A 76 -1.58 8.43 9.06
CA TYR A 76 -0.20 8.19 8.64
C TYR A 76 0.82 8.75 9.64
N ILE A 77 0.63 10.00 10.10
CA ILE A 77 1.52 10.64 11.09
C ILE A 77 1.50 9.90 12.43
N ASN A 78 0.34 9.38 12.83
CA ASN A 78 0.16 8.69 14.11
C ASN A 78 0.33 7.16 14.01
N GLY A 79 0.74 6.61 12.86
CA GLY A 79 0.97 5.17 12.68
C GLY A 79 -0.28 4.29 12.65
N PHE A 80 -1.42 4.82 12.19
CA PHE A 80 -2.73 4.15 12.08
C PHE A 80 -3.32 3.61 13.39
N VAL A 81 -2.80 4.05 14.55
CA VAL A 81 -3.23 3.59 15.89
C VAL A 81 -4.73 3.81 16.13
N SER A 82 -5.30 4.92 15.62
CA SER A 82 -6.72 5.24 15.76
C SER A 82 -7.66 4.29 15.02
N ASN A 83 -7.16 3.55 14.02
CA ASN A 83 -7.95 2.59 13.25
C ASN A 83 -7.96 1.21 13.91
N ILE A 84 -6.91 0.91 14.67
CA ILE A 84 -6.74 -0.33 15.41
C ILE A 84 -7.75 -0.45 16.57
N THR A 85 -8.02 0.67 17.24
CA THR A 85 -8.91 0.73 18.42
C THR A 85 -10.30 1.30 18.10
N GLY A 86 -10.50 1.82 16.89
CA GLY A 86 -11.71 2.53 16.48
C GLY A 86 -12.60 1.75 15.52
N ALA A 87 -13.76 2.34 15.20
CA ALA A 87 -14.69 1.86 14.18
C ALA A 87 -14.41 2.47 12.78
N ASN A 88 -13.34 3.24 12.63
CA ASN A 88 -13.01 3.94 11.39
C ASN A 88 -12.07 3.10 10.52
N PRO A 89 -12.22 3.15 9.18
CA PRO A 89 -11.30 2.47 8.27
C PRO A 89 -9.96 3.20 8.21
N ALA A 90 -8.87 2.42 8.22
CA ALA A 90 -7.51 2.89 8.01
C ALA A 90 -7.30 3.45 6.60
N LEU A 91 -7.91 2.82 5.60
CA LEU A 91 -7.89 3.25 4.21
C LEU A 91 -9.33 3.22 3.67
N SER A 92 -9.77 4.27 2.99
CA SER A 92 -11.12 4.34 2.42
C SER A 92 -11.15 5.26 1.21
N ILE A 93 -12.03 4.97 0.24
CA ILE A 93 -12.31 5.91 -0.86
C ILE A 93 -12.91 7.23 -0.36
N ALA A 94 -13.59 7.21 0.79
CA ALA A 94 -14.21 8.40 1.36
C ALA A 94 -13.19 9.35 1.98
N ASN A 95 -11.98 8.86 2.32
CA ASN A 95 -10.92 9.68 2.91
C ASN A 95 -10.31 10.68 1.91
N GLU A 96 -10.57 10.53 0.61
CA GLU A 96 -10.18 11.51 -0.41
C GLU A 96 -10.78 12.90 -0.16
N LYS A 97 -11.93 12.97 0.54
CA LYS A 97 -12.55 14.25 0.93
C LYS A 97 -11.63 15.11 1.83
N ASP A 98 -10.69 14.46 2.53
CA ASP A 98 -9.75 15.09 3.44
C ASP A 98 -8.41 15.45 2.74
N ASP A 99 -8.27 15.10 1.46
CA ASP A 99 -7.12 15.45 0.62
C ASP A 99 -7.38 16.80 -0.07
N PRO A 100 -6.51 17.82 0.10
CA PRO A 100 -6.75 19.16 -0.43
C PRO A 100 -6.81 19.23 -1.97
N ILE A 101 -6.23 18.24 -2.66
CA ILE A 101 -6.23 18.18 -4.13
C ILE A 101 -7.42 17.37 -4.65
N LEU A 102 -7.89 16.37 -3.88
CA LEU A 102 -8.93 15.43 -4.32
C LEU A 102 -10.28 15.59 -3.60
N ALA A 103 -10.44 16.57 -2.71
CA ALA A 103 -11.59 16.71 -1.82
C ALA A 103 -12.97 16.60 -2.51
N GLY A 104 -13.09 17.08 -3.75
CA GLY A 104 -14.33 17.06 -4.54
C GLY A 104 -14.52 15.82 -5.43
N SER A 105 -13.62 14.84 -5.38
CA SER A 105 -13.61 13.69 -6.29
C SER A 105 -13.70 12.35 -5.57
N ALA A 106 -14.07 12.35 -4.29
CA ALA A 106 -14.05 11.16 -3.45
C ALA A 106 -14.79 9.97 -4.10
N GLY A 107 -14.06 8.87 -4.31
CA GLY A 107 -14.58 7.62 -4.88
C GLY A 107 -14.79 7.61 -6.39
N SER A 108 -14.49 8.70 -7.11
CA SER A 108 -14.79 8.81 -8.55
C SER A 108 -14.03 7.78 -9.41
N ALA A 109 -12.81 7.41 -9.02
CA ALA A 109 -11.97 6.45 -9.73
C ALA A 109 -12.15 4.99 -9.27
N TYR A 110 -12.93 4.76 -8.20
CA TYR A 110 -12.99 3.45 -7.53
C TYR A 110 -13.49 2.33 -8.46
N SER A 111 -14.43 2.63 -9.36
CA SER A 111 -15.06 1.62 -10.22
C SER A 111 -14.05 0.86 -11.10
N GLY A 112 -12.97 1.53 -11.51
CA GLY A 112 -11.90 0.98 -12.33
C GLY A 112 -10.58 0.74 -11.58
N SER A 113 -10.52 1.04 -10.28
CA SER A 113 -9.26 0.99 -9.54
C SER A 113 -8.73 -0.44 -9.38
N PHE A 114 -7.42 -0.59 -9.47
CA PHE A 114 -6.78 -1.89 -9.35
C PHE A 114 -5.37 -1.81 -8.74
N VAL A 115 -4.93 -2.89 -8.11
CA VAL A 115 -3.52 -3.16 -7.87
C VAL A 115 -3.19 -4.47 -8.59
N ARG A 116 -2.28 -4.42 -9.56
CA ARG A 116 -1.89 -5.59 -10.35
C ARG A 116 -0.39 -5.82 -10.27
N VAL A 117 -0.01 -7.06 -10.00
CA VAL A 117 1.38 -7.54 -10.00
C VAL A 117 1.51 -8.55 -11.13
N ASP A 118 2.23 -8.18 -12.19
CA ASP A 118 2.40 -9.02 -13.38
C ASP A 118 3.44 -10.13 -13.17
N THR A 119 3.44 -11.11 -14.08
CA THR A 119 4.40 -12.22 -14.06
C THR A 119 5.85 -11.76 -14.15
N GLY A 120 6.72 -12.42 -13.40
CA GLY A 120 8.15 -12.10 -13.32
C GLY A 120 8.48 -10.94 -12.37
N THR A 121 7.47 -10.22 -11.88
CA THR A 121 7.64 -9.22 -10.82
C THR A 121 8.00 -9.89 -9.51
N GLN A 122 8.92 -9.27 -8.77
CA GLN A 122 9.29 -9.67 -7.42
C GLN A 122 9.12 -8.50 -6.46
N ILE A 123 8.30 -8.70 -5.44
CA ILE A 123 8.14 -7.76 -4.32
C ILE A 123 8.60 -8.48 -3.07
N THR A 124 9.71 -8.00 -2.50
CA THR A 124 10.34 -8.58 -1.31
C THR A 124 10.40 -7.52 -0.22
N THR A 125 10.11 -7.94 1.01
CA THR A 125 10.35 -7.11 2.19
C THR A 125 11.50 -7.64 3.04
N ALA A 126 11.99 -6.79 3.94
CA ALA A 126 12.83 -7.23 5.05
C ALA A 126 12.09 -8.22 5.98
N GLU A 127 12.85 -8.92 6.83
CA GLU A 127 12.34 -9.82 7.88
C GLU A 127 11.34 -9.08 8.79
N GLY A 128 10.20 -9.71 9.07
CA GLY A 128 9.09 -9.12 9.85
C GLY A 128 8.32 -8.01 9.12
N GLY A 129 8.69 -7.70 7.87
CA GLY A 129 8.03 -6.70 7.04
C GLY A 129 6.63 -7.11 6.59
N ARG A 130 5.96 -6.20 5.86
CA ARG A 130 4.62 -6.50 5.32
C ARG A 130 4.44 -6.02 3.90
N ILE A 131 3.68 -6.78 3.12
CA ILE A 131 3.19 -6.41 1.79
C ILE A 131 1.68 -6.33 1.88
N GLN A 132 1.12 -5.15 1.67
CA GLN A 132 -0.32 -4.94 1.71
C GLN A 132 -0.80 -4.29 0.43
N LEU A 133 -1.67 -4.99 -0.31
CA LEU A 133 -2.19 -4.57 -1.60
C LEU A 133 -3.71 -4.39 -1.48
N TYR A 134 -4.20 -3.15 -1.69
CA TYR A 134 -5.61 -2.82 -1.50
C TYR A 134 -6.19 -2.04 -2.68
N ALA A 135 -7.28 -2.54 -3.24
CA ALA A 135 -8.00 -1.85 -4.32
C ALA A 135 -9.42 -2.41 -4.44
N LYS A 136 -10.20 -1.94 -5.41
CA LYS A 136 -11.41 -2.67 -5.82
C LYS A 136 -11.07 -4.07 -6.35
N ARG A 137 -10.03 -4.17 -7.19
CA ARG A 137 -9.54 -5.42 -7.76
C ARG A 137 -8.04 -5.56 -7.51
N VAL A 138 -7.64 -6.66 -6.89
CA VAL A 138 -6.22 -6.98 -6.65
C VAL A 138 -5.89 -8.28 -7.39
N GLU A 139 -4.83 -8.24 -8.19
CA GLU A 139 -4.38 -9.37 -9.00
C GLU A 139 -2.88 -9.58 -8.78
N ASN A 140 -2.47 -10.81 -8.51
CA ASN A 140 -1.06 -11.17 -8.41
C ASN A 140 -0.75 -12.38 -9.29
N ALA A 141 0.20 -12.18 -10.20
CA ALA A 141 0.83 -13.21 -11.02
C ALA A 141 2.36 -13.23 -10.84
N GLY A 142 2.89 -12.43 -9.91
CA GLY A 142 4.31 -12.38 -9.54
C GLY A 142 4.59 -13.04 -8.18
N ALA A 143 5.79 -12.80 -7.66
CA ALA A 143 6.23 -13.30 -6.35
C ALA A 143 6.15 -12.18 -5.29
N LEU A 144 5.47 -12.48 -4.19
CA LEU A 144 5.34 -11.61 -3.02
C LEU A 144 5.96 -12.31 -1.81
N THR A 145 7.04 -11.76 -1.25
CA THR A 145 7.82 -12.40 -0.19
C THR A 145 7.99 -11.45 0.99
N ALA A 146 7.42 -11.82 2.14
CA ALA A 146 7.61 -11.11 3.40
C ALA A 146 8.09 -12.10 4.48
N PRO A 147 9.41 -12.38 4.57
CA PRO A 147 9.96 -13.34 5.51
C PRO A 147 9.61 -12.96 6.95
N GLY A 148 9.11 -13.91 7.75
CA GLY A 148 8.63 -13.65 9.12
C GLY A 148 7.51 -12.62 9.25
N GLY A 149 6.94 -12.20 8.11
CA GLY A 149 6.07 -11.05 7.97
C GLY A 149 4.68 -11.41 7.48
N GLN A 150 4.01 -10.44 6.85
CA GLN A 150 2.63 -10.62 6.37
C GLN A 150 2.46 -10.17 4.91
N VAL A 151 1.70 -10.96 4.14
CA VAL A 151 1.23 -10.57 2.81
C VAL A 151 -0.29 -10.55 2.84
N VAL A 152 -0.88 -9.40 2.51
CA VAL A 152 -2.34 -9.19 2.48
C VAL A 152 -2.75 -8.60 1.15
N LEU A 153 -3.73 -9.25 0.49
CA LEU A 153 -4.40 -8.75 -0.70
C LEU A 153 -5.87 -8.58 -0.36
N GLY A 154 -6.38 -7.35 -0.42
CA GLY A 154 -7.76 -7.03 -0.07
C GLY A 154 -8.49 -6.28 -1.17
N GLY A 155 -9.62 -6.85 -1.61
CA GLY A 155 -10.57 -6.21 -2.51
C GLY A 155 -11.69 -5.50 -1.74
N GLY A 156 -11.88 -4.19 -1.92
CA GLY A 156 -12.95 -3.46 -1.25
C GLY A 156 -12.79 -1.94 -1.30
N ALA A 157 -13.78 -1.23 -0.74
CA ALA A 157 -13.81 0.23 -0.66
C ALA A 157 -13.19 0.76 0.64
N GLU A 158 -13.02 -0.10 1.64
CA GLU A 158 -12.57 0.23 2.99
C GLU A 158 -11.68 -0.89 3.54
N VAL A 159 -10.67 -0.51 4.30
CA VAL A 159 -9.77 -1.44 5.00
C VAL A 159 -9.69 -1.02 6.45
N PHE A 160 -9.89 -1.97 7.35
CA PHE A 160 -9.77 -1.80 8.79
C PHE A 160 -8.55 -2.56 9.27
N TYR A 161 -7.68 -1.89 10.02
CA TYR A 161 -6.63 -2.56 10.77
C TYR A 161 -7.14 -2.83 12.17
N LYS A 162 -6.87 -4.02 12.68
CA LYS A 162 -7.13 -4.38 14.06
C LYS A 162 -5.93 -5.13 14.59
N LEU A 163 -5.67 -4.96 15.88
CA LEU A 163 -4.79 -5.90 16.56
C LEU A 163 -5.45 -7.29 16.52
N PRO A 164 -4.65 -8.36 16.44
CA PRO A 164 -5.12 -9.66 16.86
C PRO A 164 -5.39 -9.55 18.37
N THR A 165 -6.58 -9.09 18.74
CA THR A 165 -7.05 -9.22 20.11
C THR A 165 -7.10 -10.71 20.38
N ALA A 166 -6.46 -11.17 21.45
CA ALA A 166 -6.73 -12.48 22.00
C ALA A 166 -8.21 -12.48 22.43
N GLU A 167 -9.13 -12.77 21.51
CA GLU A 167 -10.47 -13.16 21.91
C GLU A 167 -10.30 -14.35 22.86
N ALA A 168 -10.91 -14.26 24.03
CA ALA A 168 -11.08 -15.45 24.84
C ALA A 168 -11.88 -16.44 23.99
N LEU A 169 -11.25 -17.53 23.56
CA LEU A 169 -11.92 -18.70 23.01
C LEU A 169 -12.89 -19.20 24.08
N TYR A 170 -14.13 -18.72 24.04
CA TYR A 170 -15.22 -19.38 24.74
C TYR A 170 -15.53 -20.64 23.94
N ALA A 171 -14.82 -21.73 24.24
CA ALA A 171 -15.28 -23.05 23.87
C ALA A 171 -16.59 -23.30 24.65
N SER A 172 -17.70 -23.44 23.93
CA SER A 172 -18.94 -24.04 24.44
C SER A 172 -18.81 -25.55 24.47
#